data_AF-A0A859IIY4-F1
#
_entry.id   AF-A0A859IIY4-F1
#
_cell.length_a   1.000
_cell.length_b   1.000
_cell.length_c   1.000
_cell.angle_alpha   90.00
_cell.angle_beta   90.00
_cell.angle_gamma   90.00
#
_symmetry.space_group_name_H-M   'P 1'
#
loop_
_entity.id
_entity.type
_entity.pdbx_description
1 polymer ?
#
loop_
_entity_poly.entity_id
_entity_poly.type
_entity_poly.pdbx_seq_one_letter_code
_entity_poly.pdbx_strand_id
1 'polypeptide(L)'
;MQDVCDIVSGQDIYERERIAGNTPYITATANNNGIGYFIANKNSTLEKDCISVNRNGSVGYAFYHPYEALFGNDTRKLRPKHVNKHTSLFLTVCIEKQRIKYGYGYKMGTERLKKQKILLPVNANNQPDWENIERYMQQIELEKIVCYLKSKHYS
;
A
#
# COMPACT_ATOMS: atom_id res chain seq x y z
N MET A 1 0.16 -11.86 -8.15
CA MET A 1 0.58 -10.50 -7.73
C MET A 1 1.30 -9.80 -8.86
N GLN A 2 2.28 -10.46 -9.49
CA GLN A 2 3.06 -9.89 -10.60
C GLN A 2 2.21 -9.52 -11.83
N ASP A 3 1.03 -10.11 -12.00
CA ASP A 3 0.12 -9.75 -13.09
C ASP A 3 -0.43 -8.32 -12.96
N VAL A 4 -0.48 -7.77 -11.73
CA VAL A 4 -1.10 -6.48 -11.42
C VAL A 4 -0.16 -5.46 -10.78
N CYS A 5 0.95 -5.90 -10.17
CA CYS A 5 1.92 -5.01 -9.56
C CYS A 5 3.37 -5.44 -9.85
N ASP A 6 4.24 -4.47 -10.09
CA ASP A 6 5.69 -4.70 -10.04
C ASP A 6 6.18 -4.56 -8.61
N ILE A 7 7.01 -5.50 -8.14
CA ILE A 7 7.48 -5.55 -6.76
C ILE A 7 8.96 -5.21 -6.72
N VAL A 8 9.30 -4.15 -6.00
CA VAL A 8 10.68 -3.70 -5.78
C VAL A 8 11.00 -3.59 -4.28
N SER A 9 12.29 -3.73 -3.95
CA SER A 9 12.77 -3.56 -2.58
C SER A 9 12.88 -2.08 -2.22
N GLY A 10 12.66 -1.77 -0.93
CA GLY A 10 13.12 -0.51 -0.35
C GLY A 10 14.63 -0.53 -0.09
N GLN A 11 15.13 0.53 0.52
CA GLN A 11 16.53 0.76 0.86
C GLN A 11 16.58 1.41 2.24
N ASP A 12 17.41 0.86 3.12
CA ASP A 12 17.53 1.39 4.48
C ASP A 12 18.26 2.73 4.50
N ILE A 13 17.74 3.61 5.36
CA ILE A 13 18.43 4.80 5.87
C ILE A 13 18.55 4.57 7.38
N TYR A 14 19.78 4.30 7.82
CA TYR A 14 20.04 3.98 9.23
C TYR A 14 19.76 5.20 10.11
N GLU A 15 19.37 4.98 11.37
CA GLU A 15 18.95 6.04 12.28
C GLU A 15 19.94 7.20 12.38
N ARG A 16 21.24 6.88 12.53
CA ARG A 16 22.34 7.85 12.58
C ARG A 16 22.54 8.68 11.30
N GLU A 17 21.99 8.23 10.16
CA GLU A 17 22.11 8.88 8.86
C GLU A 17 20.86 9.70 8.50
N ARG A 18 19.79 9.61 9.30
CA ARG A 18 18.55 10.32 9.02
C ARG A 18 18.74 11.81 9.30
N ILE A 19 18.36 12.60 8.31
CA ILE A 19 18.30 14.05 8.42
C ILE A 19 16.83 14.40 8.55
N ALA A 20 16.43 15.09 9.62
CA ALA A 20 15.04 15.51 9.80
C ALA A 20 14.55 16.34 8.61
N GLY A 21 13.31 16.13 8.20
CA GLY A 21 12.72 16.83 7.05
C GLY A 21 11.23 16.57 6.93
N ASN A 22 10.68 16.73 5.73
CA ASN A 22 9.23 16.66 5.47
C ASN A 22 8.81 15.49 4.58
N THR A 23 9.75 14.68 4.07
CA THR A 23 9.42 13.53 3.22
C THR A 23 9.13 12.32 4.10
N PRO A 24 7.94 11.69 3.97
CA PRO A 24 7.62 10.46 4.69
C PRO A 24 8.63 9.35 4.41
N TYR A 25 9.10 8.69 5.46
CA TYR A 25 9.90 7.48 5.38
C TYR A 25 9.10 6.28 5.89
N ILE A 26 8.76 5.38 4.97
CA ILE A 26 7.93 4.21 5.20
C ILE A 26 8.79 3.10 5.80
N THR A 27 8.36 2.62 6.96
CA THR A 27 9.01 1.59 7.76
C THR A 27 8.06 0.43 8.00
N ALA A 28 8.53 -0.65 8.63
CA ALA A 28 7.73 -1.86 8.84
C ALA A 28 6.76 -1.80 10.04
N THR A 29 6.22 -0.61 10.33
CA THR A 29 5.20 -0.37 11.36
C THR A 29 3.79 -0.60 10.80
N ALA A 30 2.87 -1.04 11.64
CA ALA A 30 1.44 -1.13 11.32
C ALA A 30 0.70 0.22 11.50
N ASN A 31 1.35 1.20 12.13
CA ASN A 31 0.72 2.46 12.50
C ASN A 31 0.96 3.53 11.43
N ASN A 32 0.11 4.56 11.42
CA ASN A 32 0.31 5.78 10.63
C ASN A 32 0.65 5.52 9.15
N ASN A 33 -0.08 4.59 8.50
CA ASN A 33 0.17 4.15 7.13
C ASN A 33 1.60 3.65 6.86
N GLY A 34 2.30 3.14 7.89
CA GLY A 34 3.70 2.71 7.77
C GLY A 34 4.71 3.86 7.89
N ILE A 35 4.28 5.12 8.04
CA ILE A 35 5.21 6.25 8.21
C ILE A 35 5.84 6.17 9.59
N GLY A 36 7.16 5.92 9.63
CA GLY A 36 7.92 5.93 10.88
C GLY A 36 8.55 7.28 11.19
N TYR A 37 8.95 8.01 10.14
CA TYR A 37 9.74 9.25 10.27
C TYR A 37 9.43 10.20 9.11
N PHE A 38 9.79 11.47 9.29
CA PHE A 38 9.89 12.43 8.20
C PHE A 38 11.35 12.89 8.07
N ILE A 39 11.90 12.77 6.87
CA ILE A 39 13.33 12.97 6.60
C ILE A 39 13.57 13.82 5.37
N ALA A 40 14.76 14.40 5.25
CA ALA A 40 15.22 15.19 4.10
C ALA A 40 16.20 14.41 3.19
N ASN A 41 16.55 13.18 3.56
CA ASN A 41 17.40 12.30 2.75
C ASN A 41 16.80 12.07 1.36
N LYS A 42 17.63 11.62 0.41
CA LYS A 42 17.19 11.18 -0.92
C LYS A 42 17.88 9.87 -1.26
N ASN A 43 17.16 8.95 -1.88
CA ASN A 43 17.71 7.76 -2.51
C ASN A 43 16.78 7.33 -3.67
N SER A 44 17.10 6.23 -4.34
CA SER A 44 16.34 5.73 -5.50
C SER A 44 14.95 5.17 -5.16
N THR A 45 14.58 5.10 -3.89
CA THR A 45 13.28 4.61 -3.46
C THR A 45 12.20 5.69 -3.45
N LEU A 46 12.56 6.97 -3.58
CA LEU A 46 11.60 8.09 -3.56
C LEU A 46 10.58 7.90 -4.68
N GLU A 47 9.32 7.72 -4.33
CA GLU A 47 8.24 7.48 -5.30
C GLU A 47 6.87 7.77 -4.68
N LYS A 48 5.89 8.06 -5.53
CA LYS A 48 4.47 8.20 -5.18
C LYS A 48 3.63 7.15 -5.91
N ASP A 49 2.35 7.08 -5.58
CA ASP A 49 1.39 6.17 -6.20
C ASP A 49 1.77 4.68 -6.07
N CYS A 50 2.38 4.35 -4.93
CA CYS A 50 2.88 3.02 -4.63
C CYS A 50 2.18 2.41 -3.41
N ILE A 51 2.18 1.09 -3.33
CA ILE A 51 1.70 0.33 -2.15
C ILE A 51 2.90 -0.20 -1.39
N SER A 52 3.03 0.07 -0.09
CA SER A 52 4.00 -0.63 0.76
C SER A 52 3.41 -1.92 1.29
N VAL A 53 4.23 -2.97 1.42
CA VAL A 53 3.88 -4.17 2.19
C VAL A 53 5.01 -4.54 3.12
N ASN A 54 4.71 -4.63 4.41
CA ASN A 54 5.70 -4.93 5.44
C ASN A 54 6.17 -6.38 5.37
N ARG A 55 7.48 -6.59 5.41
CA ARG A 55 8.11 -7.92 5.38
C ARG A 55 8.61 -8.40 6.74
N ASN A 56 8.91 -7.47 7.64
CA ASN A 56 9.40 -7.71 8.98
C ASN A 56 8.55 -6.95 9.99
N GLY A 57 8.65 -7.26 11.28
CA GLY A 57 7.85 -6.63 12.34
C GLY A 57 6.35 -6.85 12.11
N SER A 58 5.64 -5.82 11.64
CA SER A 58 4.22 -5.88 11.31
C SER A 58 3.98 -6.52 9.94
N VAL A 59 4.33 -7.80 9.80
CA VAL A 59 4.33 -8.52 8.51
C VAL A 59 2.94 -8.52 7.85
N GLY A 60 2.90 -8.26 6.54
CA GLY A 60 1.72 -8.35 5.68
C GLY A 60 0.75 -7.18 5.77
N TYR A 61 0.99 -6.19 6.65
CA TYR A 61 0.30 -4.91 6.57
C TYR A 61 0.67 -4.21 5.26
N ALA A 62 -0.33 -3.60 4.63
CA ALA A 62 -0.16 -2.92 3.35
C ALA A 62 -0.81 -1.54 3.36
N PHE A 63 -0.16 -0.56 2.74
CA PHE A 63 -0.62 0.83 2.72
C PHE A 63 -0.40 1.46 1.34
N TYR A 64 -1.38 2.23 0.87
CA TYR A 64 -1.24 3.02 -0.37
C TYR A 64 -0.71 4.42 -0.05
N HIS A 65 0.26 4.88 -0.84
CA HIS A 65 0.94 6.17 -0.69
C HIS A 65 0.69 7.03 -1.93
N PRO A 66 -0.32 7.91 -1.93
CA PRO A 66 -0.58 8.83 -3.04
C PRO A 66 0.41 10.02 -3.08
N TYR A 67 1.28 10.13 -2.08
CA TYR A 67 2.31 11.17 -1.93
C TYR A 67 3.71 10.57 -2.14
N GLU A 68 4.69 11.44 -2.39
CA GLU A 68 6.09 11.01 -2.47
C GLU A 68 6.58 10.52 -1.09
N ALA A 69 7.18 9.33 -1.07
CA ALA A 69 7.75 8.75 0.14
C ALA A 69 9.02 7.97 -0.18
N LEU A 70 9.89 7.82 0.82
CA LEU A 70 11.02 6.90 0.81
C LEU A 70 10.63 5.59 1.48
N PHE A 71 11.19 4.47 1.03
CA PHE A 71 10.77 3.14 1.49
C PHE A 71 11.93 2.36 2.07
N GLY A 72 11.85 1.98 3.34
CA GLY A 72 12.86 1.16 4.02
C GLY A 72 12.91 -0.28 3.51
N ASN A 73 14.04 -0.97 3.69
CA ASN A 73 14.29 -2.30 3.11
C ASN A 73 13.35 -3.39 3.67
N ASP A 74 12.89 -3.23 4.91
CA ASP A 74 11.89 -4.12 5.53
C ASP A 74 10.47 -3.93 4.96
N THR A 75 10.30 -3.05 3.98
CA THR A 75 9.08 -2.91 3.20
C THR A 75 9.33 -3.31 1.74
N ARG A 76 8.29 -3.82 1.08
CA ARG A 76 8.28 -3.94 -0.38
C ARG A 76 7.41 -2.86 -0.94
N LYS A 77 7.91 -2.22 -1.99
CA LYS A 77 7.17 -1.23 -2.76
C LYS A 77 6.57 -1.95 -3.95
N LEU A 78 5.24 -1.90 -4.05
CA LEU A 78 4.45 -2.45 -5.12
C LEU A 78 4.00 -1.27 -5.98
N ARG A 79 4.34 -1.31 -7.27
CA ARG A 79 3.89 -0.35 -8.28
C ARG A 79 2.69 -0.96 -8.99
N PRO A 80 1.47 -0.46 -8.77
CA PRO A 80 0.31 -0.93 -9.52
C PRO A 80 0.53 -0.69 -11.01
N LYS A 81 0.19 -1.69 -11.84
CA LYS A 81 0.26 -1.54 -13.30
C LYS A 81 -0.86 -0.65 -13.86
N HIS A 82 -1.98 -0.58 -13.14
CA HIS A 82 -3.08 0.34 -13.41
C HIS A 82 -3.17 1.37 -12.27
N VAL A 83 -2.53 2.52 -12.49
CA VAL A 83 -2.37 3.57 -11.46
C VAL A 83 -3.60 4.48 -11.43
N ASN A 84 -4.44 4.26 -10.43
CA ASN A 84 -5.55 5.15 -10.04
C ASN A 84 -5.70 5.06 -8.51
N LYS A 85 -6.09 6.16 -7.85
CA LYS A 85 -6.23 6.23 -6.38
C LYS A 85 -7.13 5.11 -5.86
N HIS A 86 -8.32 4.98 -6.44
CA HIS A 86 -9.37 4.06 -5.99
C HIS A 86 -8.99 2.60 -6.28
N THR A 87 -8.44 2.31 -7.45
CA THR A 87 -7.96 0.95 -7.78
C THR A 87 -6.78 0.55 -6.91
N SER A 88 -5.86 1.47 -6.60
CA SER A 88 -4.70 1.21 -5.74
C SER A 88 -5.10 0.98 -4.29
N LEU A 89 -6.09 1.72 -3.78
CA LEU A 89 -6.70 1.45 -2.47
C LEU A 89 -7.37 0.08 -2.44
N PHE A 90 -8.14 -0.28 -3.47
CA PHE A 90 -8.76 -1.60 -3.57
C PHE A 90 -7.72 -2.72 -3.54
N LEU A 91 -6.66 -2.60 -4.36
CA LEU A 91 -5.55 -3.55 -4.38
C LEU A 91 -4.89 -3.66 -3.00
N THR A 92 -4.68 -2.53 -2.32
CA THR A 92 -4.11 -2.49 -0.96
C THR A 92 -4.94 -3.33 0.00
N VAL A 93 -6.27 -3.16 0.00
CA VAL A 93 -7.18 -3.97 0.84
C VAL A 93 -7.12 -5.45 0.48
N CYS A 94 -7.11 -5.80 -0.82
CA CYS A 94 -6.99 -7.18 -1.25
C CYS A 94 -5.68 -7.84 -0.81
N ILE A 95 -4.58 -7.09 -0.84
CA ILE A 95 -3.25 -7.52 -0.39
C ILE A 95 -3.25 -7.71 1.13
N GLU A 96 -3.70 -6.71 1.88
CA GLU A 96 -3.71 -6.72 3.34
C GLU A 96 -4.57 -7.85 3.90
N LYS A 97 -5.71 -8.17 3.27
CA LYS A 97 -6.54 -9.33 3.65
C LYS A 97 -5.79 -10.66 3.59
N GLN A 98 -4.71 -10.77 2.83
CA GLN A 98 -3.88 -11.98 2.80
C GLN A 98 -2.96 -12.10 4.02
N ARG A 99 -2.86 -11.07 4.86
CA ARG A 99 -1.97 -11.01 6.03
C ARG A 99 -2.13 -12.20 6.97
N ILE A 100 -3.35 -12.72 7.11
CA ILE A 100 -3.66 -13.88 7.99
C ILE A 100 -2.78 -15.11 7.69
N LYS A 101 -2.24 -15.22 6.47
CA LYS A 101 -1.35 -16.31 6.04
C LYS A 101 0.07 -16.23 6.64
N TYR A 102 0.45 -15.09 7.22
CA TYR A 102 1.82 -14.84 7.72
C TYR A 102 1.97 -14.89 9.25
N GLY A 103 0.89 -15.15 9.99
CA GLY A 103 0.90 -15.18 11.47
C GLY A 103 1.61 -16.39 12.12
N TYR A 104 1.88 -17.47 11.37
CA TYR A 104 2.35 -18.75 11.92
C TYR A 104 3.85 -19.03 11.67
N GLY A 105 4.73 -18.04 11.91
CA GLY A 105 6.19 -18.23 11.76
C GLY A 105 6.71 -18.26 10.32
N TYR A 106 5.86 -17.99 9.33
CA TYR A 106 6.24 -17.91 7.91
C TYR A 106 6.67 -16.49 7.53
N LYS A 107 7.99 -16.26 7.42
CA LYS A 107 8.53 -14.97 6.95
C LYS A 107 8.02 -14.64 5.54
N MET A 108 7.52 -13.42 5.35
CA MET A 108 7.11 -12.92 4.03
C MET A 108 8.34 -12.55 3.20
N GLY A 109 8.87 -13.51 2.43
CA GLY A 109 9.91 -13.25 1.42
C GLY A 109 9.36 -12.54 0.18
N THR A 110 10.20 -11.77 -0.53
CA THR A 110 9.84 -11.13 -1.81
C THR A 110 9.24 -12.14 -2.81
N GLU A 111 9.85 -13.33 -2.91
CA GLU A 111 9.40 -14.38 -3.83
C GLU A 111 8.02 -14.92 -3.47
N ARG A 112 7.69 -14.99 -2.18
CA ARG A 112 6.35 -15.42 -1.74
C ARG A 112 5.30 -14.37 -2.06
N LEU A 113 5.62 -13.09 -1.86
CA LEU A 113 4.76 -11.97 -2.24
C LEU A 113 4.53 -11.92 -3.76
N LYS A 114 5.57 -12.17 -4.57
CA LYS A 114 5.44 -12.29 -6.03
C LYS A 114 4.46 -13.40 -6.45
N LYS A 115 4.57 -14.56 -5.82
CA LYS A 115 3.71 -15.74 -6.07
C LYS A 115 2.31 -15.63 -5.46
N GLN A 116 2.06 -14.62 -4.61
CA GLN A 116 0.77 -14.44 -3.95
C GLN A 116 -0.33 -14.18 -4.99
N LYS A 117 -1.43 -14.91 -4.84
CA LYS A 117 -2.64 -14.70 -5.65
C LYS A 117 -3.63 -13.85 -4.85
N ILE A 118 -4.23 -12.88 -5.54
CA ILE A 118 -5.37 -12.12 -5.05
C ILE A 118 -6.52 -12.34 -6.04
N LEU A 119 -7.75 -12.31 -5.53
CA LEU A 119 -8.94 -12.38 -6.36
C LEU A 119 -9.39 -10.96 -6.67
N LEU A 120 -9.67 -10.71 -7.94
CA LEU A 120 -10.20 -9.44 -8.44
C LEU A 120 -11.46 -9.74 -9.25
N PRO A 121 -12.45 -8.83 -9.26
CA PRO A 121 -13.53 -8.91 -10.21
C PRO A 121 -12.97 -8.80 -11.64
N VAL A 122 -13.61 -9.51 -12.57
CA VAL A 122 -13.19 -9.57 -13.97
C VAL A 122 -14.31 -9.13 -14.90
N ASN A 123 -13.93 -8.52 -16.03
CA ASN A 123 -14.84 -8.14 -17.09
C ASN A 123 -15.15 -9.34 -18.00
N ALA A 124 -15.96 -9.12 -19.05
CA ALA A 124 -16.33 -10.15 -20.02
C ALA A 124 -15.12 -10.80 -20.75
N ASN A 125 -13.97 -10.11 -20.80
CA ASN A 125 -12.73 -10.62 -21.40
C ASN A 125 -11.84 -11.36 -20.40
N ASN A 126 -12.34 -11.65 -19.20
CA ASN A 126 -11.59 -12.29 -18.10
C ASN A 126 -10.33 -11.52 -17.66
N GLN A 127 -10.35 -10.19 -17.84
CA GLN A 127 -9.32 -9.27 -17.33
C GLN A 127 -9.85 -8.54 -16.09
N PRO A 128 -8.98 -8.07 -15.18
CA PRO A 128 -9.43 -7.27 -14.05
C PRO A 128 -10.31 -6.10 -14.48
N ASP A 129 -11.48 -5.98 -13.87
CA ASP A 129 -12.46 -4.95 -14.20
C ASP A 129 -12.15 -3.64 -13.47
N TRP A 130 -11.14 -2.93 -13.95
CA TRP A 130 -10.63 -1.71 -13.30
C TRP A 130 -11.70 -0.61 -13.18
N GLU A 131 -12.56 -0.47 -14.18
CA GLU A 131 -13.61 0.55 -14.21
C GLU A 131 -14.68 0.28 -13.14
N ASN A 132 -15.15 -0.97 -13.02
CA ASN A 132 -16.09 -1.31 -11.97
C ASN A 132 -15.45 -1.27 -10.57
N ILE A 133 -14.18 -1.67 -10.42
CA ILE A 133 -13.44 -1.52 -9.15
C ILE A 133 -13.38 -0.03 -8.74
N GLU A 134 -13.04 0.85 -9.67
CA GLU A 134 -12.95 2.29 -9.42
C GLU A 134 -14.31 2.86 -9.01
N ARG A 135 -15.37 2.60 -9.79
CA ARG A 135 -16.74 3.04 -9.48
C ARG A 135 -17.21 2.57 -8.11
N TYR A 136 -16.97 1.30 -7.79
CA TYR A 136 -17.33 0.72 -6.51
C TYR A 136 -16.64 1.44 -5.34
N MET A 137 -15.33 1.68 -5.45
CA MET A 137 -14.56 2.39 -4.43
C MET A 137 -14.97 3.86 -4.29
N GLN A 138 -15.28 4.53 -5.40
CA GLN A 138 -15.83 5.89 -5.40
C GLN A 138 -17.18 5.95 -4.71
N GLN A 139 -18.06 4.97 -4.96
CA GLN A 139 -19.35 4.88 -4.30
C GLN A 139 -19.19 4.73 -2.78
N ILE A 140 -18.31 3.83 -2.31
CA ILE A 140 -18.02 3.68 -0.88
C ILE A 140 -17.52 4.99 -0.27
N GLU A 141 -16.57 5.68 -0.93
CA GLU A 141 -16.03 6.95 -0.46
C GLU A 141 -17.13 8.00 -0.32
N LEU A 142 -17.98 8.14 -1.34
CA LEU A 142 -19.10 9.08 -1.36
C LEU A 142 -20.12 8.78 -0.25
N GLU A 143 -20.49 7.52 -0.07
CA GLU A 143 -21.39 7.09 1.01
C GLU A 143 -20.87 7.53 2.38
N LYS A 144 -19.56 7.37 2.63
CA LYS A 144 -18.93 7.79 3.90
C LYS A 144 -18.92 9.30 4.08
N ILE A 145 -18.63 10.06 3.02
CA ILE A 145 -18.65 11.54 3.04
C ILE A 145 -20.06 12.03 3.36
N VAL A 146 -21.08 11.50 2.67
CA VAL A 146 -22.48 11.89 2.91
C VAL A 146 -22.91 11.56 4.34
N CYS A 147 -22.56 10.39 4.88
CA CYS A 147 -22.84 10.04 6.27
C CYS A 147 -22.21 11.02 7.25
N TYR A 148 -20.95 11.40 7.03
CA TYR A 148 -20.23 12.37 7.87
C TYR A 148 -20.84 13.78 7.81
N LEU A 149 -21.18 14.27 6.62
CA LEU A 149 -21.80 15.58 6.47
C LEU A 149 -23.18 15.62 7.16
N LYS A 150 -23.96 14.54 7.04
CA LYS A 150 -25.23 14.42 7.77
C LYS A 150 -25.02 14.48 9.28
N SER A 151 -24.04 13.75 9.83
CA SER A 151 -23.83 13.78 11.29
C SER A 151 -23.40 15.15 11.81
N LYS A 152 -22.67 15.94 11.00
CA LYS A 152 -22.30 17.33 11.32
C LYS A 152 -23.46 18.32 11.26
N HIS A 153 -24.45 18.10 10.40
CA HIS A 153 -25.63 18.98 10.32
C HIS A 153 -26.64 18.78 11.47
N TYR A 154 -26.54 17.67 12.21
CA TYR A 154 -27.32 17.40 13.42
C TYR A 154 -26.51 17.61 14.72
N SER A 155 -25.36 18.30 14.63
CA SER A 155 -24.53 18.75 15.75
C SER A 155 -24.67 20.26 15.93
#